data_AF-A0A9E2DD30-F1
#
_entry.id   AF-A0A9E2DD30-F1
#
_cell.length_a   1.000
_cell.length_b   1.000
_cell.length_c   1.000
_cell.angle_alpha   90.00
_cell.angle_beta   90.00
_cell.angle_gamma   90.00
#
_symmetry.space_group_name_H-M   'P 1'
#
loop_
_entity.id
_entity.type
_entity.pdbx_description
1 polymer ?
#
loop_
_entity_poly.entity_id
_entity_poly.type
_entity_poly.pdbx_seq_one_letter_code
_entity_poly.pdbx_strand_id
1 'polypeptide(L)' 'EPTGNLDQESARQVSELMMSLCRSNGATLILVTHNPHLAGQADRQLTLTGGALQ' A
#
# COMPACT_ATOMS: atom_id res chain seq x y z
N GLU A 1 -7.60 -1.96 -4.31
CA GLU A 1 -6.82 -2.77 -3.37
C GLU A 1 -6.14 -3.91 -4.12
N PRO A 2 -4.82 -3.86 -4.34
CA PRO A 2 -4.13 -4.77 -5.25
C PRO A 2 -3.96 -6.20 -4.71
N THR A 3 -4.20 -6.42 -3.42
CA THR A 3 -3.98 -7.70 -2.72
C THR A 3 -5.26 -8.33 -2.17
N GLY A 4 -6.44 -7.81 -2.52
CA GLY A 4 -7.73 -8.19 -1.91
C GLY A 4 -8.15 -9.66 -2.10
N ASN A 5 -7.55 -10.39 -3.05
CA ASN A 5 -7.80 -11.82 -3.30
C ASN A 5 -6.69 -12.74 -2.76
N LEU A 6 -5.69 -12.19 -2.08
CA LEU A 6 -4.57 -12.96 -1.53
C LEU A 6 -4.80 -13.22 -0.05
N ASP A 7 -4.24 -14.33 0.44
CA ASP A 7 -4.09 -14.53 1.88
C ASP A 7 -3.16 -13.46 2.48
N GLN A 8 -3.18 -13.33 3.81
CA GLN A 8 -2.45 -12.28 4.51
C GLN A 8 -0.93 -12.32 4.27
N GLU A 9 -0.35 -13.51 4.14
CA GLU A 9 1.08 -13.69 3.93
C GLU A 9 1.46 -13.29 2.50
N SER A 10 0.74 -13.80 1.51
CA SER A 10 0.93 -13.44 0.09
C SER A 10 0.72 -11.95 -0.14
N ALA A 11 -0.30 -11.36 0.47
CA ALA A 11 -0.58 -9.92 0.38
C ALA A 11 0.57 -9.06 0.90
N ARG A 12 1.18 -9.47 2.02
CA ARG A 12 2.34 -8.80 2.59
C ARG A 12 3.54 -8.87 1.65
N GLN A 13 3.89 -10.07 1.18
CA GLN A 13 5.03 -10.29 0.29
C GLN A 13 4.93 -9.49 -1.02
N VAL A 14 3.75 -9.50 -1.66
CA VAL A 14 3.51 -8.76 -2.91
C VAL A 14 3.61 -7.25 -2.68
N SER A 15 3.08 -6.74 -1.56
CA SER A 15 3.14 -5.31 -1.25
C SER A 15 4.56 -4.84 -0.98
N GLU A 16 5.33 -5.60 -0.21
CA GLU A 16 6.76 -5.33 0.04
C GLU A 16 7.56 -5.33 -1.26
N LEU A 17 7.30 -6.30 -2.15
CA LEU A 17 7.93 -6.35 -3.46
C LEU A 17 7.60 -5.10 -4.29
N MET A 18 6.33 -4.72 -4.39
CA MET A 18 5.91 -3.51 -5.11
C MET A 18 6.60 -2.26 -4.57
N MET A 19 6.62 -2.07 -3.24
CA MET A 19 7.28 -0.93 -2.61
C MET A 19 8.78 -0.90 -2.92
N SER A 20 9.46 -2.04 -2.81
CA SER A 20 10.89 -2.13 -3.12
C SER A 20 11.21 -1.77 -4.57
N LEU A 21 10.39 -2.25 -5.53
CA LEU A 21 10.54 -1.96 -6.96
C LEU A 21 10.30 -0.47 -7.26
N CYS A 22 9.32 0.14 -6.60
CA CYS A 22 9.09 1.58 -6.75
C CYS A 22 10.27 2.38 -6.20
N ARG A 23 10.79 2.02 -5.02
CA ARG A 23 11.98 2.68 -4.44
C ARG A 23 13.23 2.51 -5.34
N SER A 24 13.49 1.31 -5.85
CA SER A 24 14.66 1.04 -6.70
C SER A 24 14.60 1.76 -8.03
N ASN A 25 13.40 1.96 -8.58
CA ASN A 25 13.20 2.54 -9.91
C ASN A 25 12.88 4.04 -9.87
N GLY A 26 12.89 4.66 -8.68
CA GLY A 26 12.50 6.07 -8.52
C GLY A 26 11.05 6.36 -8.91
N ALA A 27 10.18 5.35 -8.82
CA ALA A 27 8.77 5.47 -9.17
C ALA A 27 7.91 5.79 -7.93
N THR A 28 6.80 6.48 -8.15
CA THR A 28 5.82 6.76 -7.09
C THR A 28 4.77 5.66 -7.03
N LEU A 29 4.57 5.07 -5.85
CA LEU A 29 3.49 4.12 -5.58
C LEU A 29 2.34 4.82 -4.85
N ILE A 30 1.13 4.74 -5.41
CA ILE A 30 -0.10 5.10 -4.70
C ILE A 30 -0.84 3.80 -4.38
N LEU A 31 -0.99 3.51 -3.10
CA LEU A 31 -1.65 2.30 -2.60
C LEU A 31 -2.93 2.64 -1.85
N VAL A 32 -4.03 1.99 -2.20
CA VAL A 32 -5.29 2.04 -1.44
C VAL A 32 -5.47 0.68 -0.76
N THR A 33 -5.56 0.71 0.58
CA THR A 33 -5.73 -0.49 1.41
C THR A 33 -6.51 -0.18 2.67
N HIS A 34 -7.23 -1.17 3.20
CA HIS A 34 -7.82 -1.14 4.53
C HIS A 34 -6.89 -1.73 5.61
N ASN A 35 -5.72 -2.26 5.23
CA ASN A 35 -4.78 -2.87 6.15
C ASN A 35 -3.84 -1.81 6.77
N PRO A 36 -3.93 -1.55 8.09
CA PRO A 36 -3.12 -0.53 8.75
C PRO A 36 -1.62 -0.86 8.77
N HIS A 37 -1.25 -2.14 8.74
CA HIS A 37 0.15 -2.56 8.69
C HIS A 37 0.80 -2.17 7.35
N LEU A 38 0.10 -2.36 6.23
CA LEU A 38 0.59 -1.98 4.92
C LEU A 38 0.63 -0.46 4.74
N ALA A 39 -0.42 0.25 5.18
CA ALA A 39 -0.42 1.70 5.21
C ALA A 39 0.77 2.25 6.04
N GLY A 40 1.10 1.56 7.14
CA GLY A 40 2.26 1.79 8.01
C GLY A 40 3.61 1.90 7.28
N GLN A 41 3.76 1.23 6.15
CA GLN A 41 5.03 1.17 5.40
C GLN A 41 5.17 2.28 4.34
N ALA A 42 4.09 3.02 4.07
CA ALA A 42 4.11 4.11 3.09
C ALA A 42 4.80 5.35 3.67
N ASP A 43 5.49 6.11 2.81
CA ASP A 43 6.16 7.36 3.22
C ASP A 43 5.15 8.44 3.63
N ARG A 44 3.92 8.38 3.12
CA ARG A 44 2.79 9.23 3.50
C ARG A 44 1.53 8.39 3.61
N GLN A 45 0.72 8.69 4.62
CA GLN A 45 -0.59 8.10 4.84
C GLN A 45 -1.64 9.21 4.74
N LEU A 46 -2.72 8.92 4.02
CA LEU A 46 -3.88 9.79 3.91
C LEU A 46 -5.13 8.95 4.18
N THR A 47 -6.07 9.50 4.94
CA THR A 47 -7.33 8.82 5.25
C THR A 47 -8.45 9.43 4.41
N LEU A 48 -9.20 8.59 3.69
CA LEU A 48 -10.37 9.04 2.94
C LEU A 48 -11.62 8.98 3.85
N THR A 49 -12.13 10.15 4.24
CA THR A 49 -13.32 10.28 5.09
C THR A 49 -14.36 11.12 4.37
N GLY A 50 -15.56 10.57 4.12
CA GLY A 50 -16.66 11.31 3.50
C GLY A 50 -16.35 11.88 2.10
N GLY A 51 -15.45 11.25 1.34
CA GLY A 51 -15.03 11.71 0.02
C GLY A 51 -13.87 12.72 0.01
N ALA A 52 -13.31 13.07 1.19
CA ALA A 52 -12.16 13.96 1.31
C ALA A 52 -10.93 13.21 1.86
N LEU A 53 -9.76 13.45 1.26
CA LEU A 53 -8.48 12.95 1.76
C LEU A 53 -7.96 13.88 2.86
N GLN A 54 -7.60 13.30 4.00
CA GLN A 54 -7.07 13.95 5.19
C GLN A 54 -5.65 13.49 5.47
#